data_AF-A0A521YP89-F1
#
_entry.id   AF-A0A521YP89-F1
#
_cell.length_a   1.000
_cell.length_b   1.000
_cell.length_c   1.000
_cell.angle_alpha   90.00
_cell.angle_beta   90.00
_cell.angle_gamma   90.00
#
_symmetry.space_group_name_H-M   'P 1'
#
loop_
_entity.id
_entity.type
_entity.pdbx_description
1 polymer ?
#
loop_
_entity_poly.entity_id
_entity_poly.type
_entity_poly.pdbx_seq_one_letter_code
_entity_poly.pdbx_strand_id
1 'polypeptide(L)'
;MALQNVPIGARIAALAGMLLLMMALLGGLAWLELRRDAARLDATVEQARTLQESADLARQAQVRFKIQVQEWKNLLLRGGDPKAFVTYRDGFFKEGDEVRADLSRLQADLSRLGLPPTLVAEALATHATLMERYRAALAQYQPGEAGSAQKVDRLVKGIDRAPTQHIDEIVRQVLQASAKLLEERRLQTHAQLRTLVWGLCVLLLGAIGLGAASAWVIVRGIVRPLRAAVTVAADVADGRLGLSTDAGHGRDETGRMLDALVRMDGSLSHVVGQVRSSAEMVAQATSQIASGNQDLSSRTEAQASSLEQTAAALEQLTAAVRQSADNARHASELSARASQVAEQGGLAVQDVVATMTDIQDSARRINEIIAVIDGIAFQTNILALNASVEAARAGEQGRGFAVVADEVRALAQRSAGAAREIKELIGTSVERAERGFALVTQAGGTIAEAVQAVHEVRSVVAEISTTAGEQSNGISQVNEAIVQMDTATQHNAALVEQAAAAAASLRQQADSLVRAVAFFKLGGV
;
A
#
# COMPACT_ATOMS: atom_id res chain seq x y z
N MET A 1 -4.27 -33.92 25.60
CA MET A 1 -4.58 -33.08 24.43
C MET A 1 -4.70 -31.63 24.90
N ALA A 2 -3.87 -30.73 24.39
CA ALA A 2 -4.04 -29.31 24.69
C ALA A 2 -5.42 -28.88 24.20
N LEU A 3 -6.26 -28.39 25.12
CA LEU A 3 -7.63 -27.95 24.82
C LEU A 3 -7.66 -27.01 23.60
N GLN A 4 -6.60 -26.24 23.37
CA GLN A 4 -6.36 -25.28 22.27
C GLN A 4 -6.52 -25.81 20.83
N ASN A 5 -6.62 -27.12 20.62
CA ASN A 5 -6.77 -27.71 19.27
C ASN A 5 -8.20 -28.15 18.92
N VAL A 6 -9.16 -28.03 19.86
CA VAL A 6 -10.56 -28.43 19.63
C VAL A 6 -11.37 -27.22 19.17
N PRO A 7 -12.25 -27.31 18.16
CA PRO A 7 -13.07 -26.17 17.74
C PRO A 7 -13.93 -25.63 18.89
N ILE A 8 -14.15 -24.31 18.90
CA ILE A 8 -14.86 -23.61 19.99
C ILE A 8 -16.24 -24.21 20.22
N GLY A 9 -16.97 -24.50 19.14
CA GLY A 9 -18.29 -25.12 19.21
C GLY A 9 -18.27 -26.47 19.92
N ALA A 10 -17.27 -27.32 19.65
CA ALA A 10 -17.14 -28.62 20.31
C ALA A 10 -16.78 -28.50 21.79
N ARG A 11 -15.95 -27.51 22.18
CA ARG A 11 -15.64 -27.25 23.59
C ARG A 11 -16.86 -26.77 24.36
N ILE A 12 -17.61 -25.80 23.81
CA ILE A 12 -18.81 -25.27 24.44
C ILE A 12 -19.87 -26.37 24.55
N ALA A 13 -20.09 -27.15 23.48
CA ALA A 13 -21.03 -28.27 23.50
C ALA A 13 -20.63 -29.35 24.52
N ALA A 14 -19.34 -29.68 24.64
CA ALA A 14 -18.85 -30.64 25.62
C ALA A 14 -19.03 -30.14 27.07
N LEU A 15 -18.72 -28.86 27.35
CA LEU A 15 -18.91 -28.26 28.68
C LEU A 15 -20.40 -28.16 29.04
N ALA A 16 -21.24 -27.71 28.10
CA ALA A 16 -22.68 -27.63 28.28
C ALA A 16 -23.30 -29.04 28.49
N GLY A 17 -22.87 -30.02 27.70
CA GLY A 17 -23.29 -31.41 27.85
C GLY A 17 -22.90 -32.01 29.19
N MET A 18 -21.68 -31.76 29.67
CA MET A 18 -21.21 -32.20 30.98
C MET A 18 -22.03 -31.57 32.12
N LEU A 19 -22.35 -30.28 32.01
CA LEU A 19 -23.14 -29.56 33.01
C LEU A 19 -24.60 -30.02 33.05
N LEU A 20 -25.22 -30.23 31.87
CA LEU A 20 -26.57 -30.80 31.77
C LEU A 20 -26.64 -32.24 32.30
N LEU A 21 -25.65 -33.07 31.98
CA LEU A 21 -25.57 -34.45 32.49
C LEU A 21 -25.43 -34.47 34.01
N MET A 22 -24.60 -33.59 34.57
CA MET A 22 -24.47 -33.43 36.01
C MET A 22 -25.77 -32.93 36.65
N MET A 23 -26.47 -31.95 36.05
CA MET A 23 -27.79 -31.51 36.55
C MET A 23 -28.83 -32.63 36.49
N ALA A 24 -28.85 -33.44 35.43
CA ALA A 24 -29.75 -34.58 35.33
C ALA A 24 -29.43 -35.66 36.38
N LEU A 25 -28.14 -35.90 36.65
CA LEU A 25 -27.68 -36.85 37.66
C LEU A 25 -28.04 -36.36 39.08
N LEU A 26 -27.87 -35.07 39.35
CA LEU A 26 -28.30 -34.40 40.58
C LEU A 26 -29.80 -34.53 40.81
N GLY A 27 -30.61 -34.15 39.81
CA GLY A 27 -32.07 -34.24 39.89
C GLY A 27 -32.54 -35.69 40.03
N GLY A 28 -31.92 -36.61 39.30
CA GLY A 28 -32.24 -38.04 39.35
C GLY A 28 -31.94 -38.67 40.71
N LEU A 29 -30.76 -38.42 41.29
CA LEU A 29 -30.40 -38.93 42.62
C LEU A 29 -31.31 -38.35 43.71
N ALA A 30 -31.55 -37.03 43.69
CA ALA A 30 -32.43 -36.37 44.64
C ALA A 30 -33.86 -36.93 44.55
N TRP A 31 -34.37 -37.16 43.34
CA TRP A 31 -35.69 -37.78 43.13
C TRP A 31 -35.77 -39.22 43.65
N LEU A 32 -34.73 -40.03 43.41
CA LEU A 32 -34.65 -41.41 43.88
C LEU A 32 -34.63 -41.50 45.41
N GLU A 33 -33.88 -40.63 46.08
CA GLU A 33 -33.84 -40.56 47.55
C GLU A 33 -35.16 -40.08 48.13
N LEU A 34 -35.75 -39.02 47.55
CA LEU A 34 -37.05 -38.51 47.99
C LEU A 34 -38.15 -39.56 47.86
N ARG A 35 -38.16 -40.33 46.76
CA ARG A 35 -39.13 -41.42 46.56
C ARG A 35 -38.95 -42.57 47.56
N ARG A 36 -37.70 -42.91 47.90
CA ARG A 36 -37.40 -43.94 48.91
C ARG A 36 -37.84 -43.50 50.30
N ASP A 37 -37.68 -42.23 50.63
CA ASP A 37 -38.07 -41.72 51.94
C ASP A 37 -39.57 -41.49 52.07
N ALA A 38 -40.27 -41.09 51.00
CA ALA A 38 -41.74 -41.04 51.00
C ALA A 38 -42.36 -42.40 51.36
N ALA A 39 -41.87 -43.50 50.76
CA ALA A 39 -42.36 -44.85 51.05
C ALA A 39 -42.05 -45.31 52.49
N ARG A 40 -40.93 -44.85 53.07
CA ARG A 40 -40.56 -45.16 54.48
C ARG A 40 -41.36 -44.33 55.47
N LEU A 41 -41.73 -43.10 55.10
CA LEU A 41 -42.54 -42.21 55.93
C LEU A 41 -43.92 -42.83 56.16
N ASP A 42 -44.57 -43.33 55.10
CA ASP A 42 -45.89 -43.97 55.20
C ASP A 42 -45.85 -45.19 56.14
N ALA A 43 -44.83 -46.05 56.01
CA ALA A 43 -44.65 -47.20 56.91
C ALA A 43 -44.40 -46.79 58.37
N THR A 44 -43.73 -45.65 58.60
CA THR A 44 -43.44 -45.13 59.94
C THR A 44 -44.69 -44.52 60.57
N VAL A 45 -45.50 -43.80 59.79
CA VAL A 45 -46.78 -43.20 60.24
C VAL A 45 -47.77 -44.29 60.62
N GLU A 46 -47.88 -45.36 59.82
CA GLU A 46 -48.82 -46.46 60.08
C GLU A 46 -48.46 -47.25 61.36
N GLN A 47 -47.17 -47.48 61.62
CA GLN A 47 -46.69 -48.09 62.86
C GLN A 47 -46.95 -47.19 64.07
N ALA A 48 -46.69 -45.87 63.97
CA ALA A 48 -46.93 -44.93 65.05
C ALA A 48 -48.43 -44.85 65.38
N ARG A 49 -49.29 -44.89 64.37
CA ARG A 49 -50.75 -44.93 64.52
C ARG A 49 -51.21 -46.19 65.26
N THR A 50 -50.77 -47.36 64.83
CA THR A 50 -51.12 -48.65 65.45
C THR A 50 -50.69 -48.70 66.93
N LEU A 51 -49.53 -48.13 67.25
CA LEU A 51 -49.00 -48.07 68.61
C LEU A 51 -49.80 -47.10 69.51
N GLN A 52 -50.27 -45.98 68.96
CA GLN A 52 -51.14 -45.05 69.66
C GLN A 52 -52.53 -45.66 69.91
N GLU A 53 -53.12 -46.32 68.90
CA GLU A 53 -54.39 -47.05 69.02
C GLU A 53 -54.29 -48.17 70.08
N SER A 54 -53.15 -48.87 70.16
CA SER A 54 -52.89 -49.88 71.21
C SER A 54 -52.86 -49.29 72.62
N ALA A 55 -52.26 -48.11 72.79
CA ALA A 55 -52.22 -47.41 74.08
C ALA A 55 -53.62 -46.96 74.53
N ASP A 56 -54.43 -46.47 73.60
CA ASP A 56 -55.82 -46.10 73.85
C ASP A 56 -56.68 -47.32 74.21
N LEU A 57 -56.52 -48.45 73.50
CA LEU A 57 -57.20 -49.72 73.81
C LEU A 57 -56.84 -50.26 75.19
N ALA A 58 -55.56 -50.22 75.58
CA ALA A 58 -55.13 -50.63 76.91
C ALA A 58 -55.82 -49.81 78.01
N ARG A 59 -55.90 -48.48 77.81
CA ARG A 59 -56.56 -47.57 78.74
C ARG A 59 -58.07 -47.78 78.76
N GLN A 60 -58.68 -48.04 77.60
CA GLN A 60 -60.10 -48.35 77.49
C GLN A 60 -60.45 -49.64 78.24
N ALA A 61 -59.68 -50.71 78.06
CA ALA A 61 -59.85 -51.96 78.81
C ALA A 61 -59.75 -51.75 80.32
N GLN A 62 -58.81 -50.92 80.78
CA GLN A 62 -58.68 -50.54 82.19
C GLN A 62 -59.91 -49.80 82.73
N VAL A 63 -60.43 -48.83 81.98
CA VAL A 63 -61.62 -48.08 82.38
C VAL A 63 -62.84 -48.99 82.41
N ARG A 64 -63.06 -49.81 81.37
CA ARG A 64 -64.19 -50.76 81.33
C ARG A 64 -64.11 -51.80 82.42
N PHE A 65 -62.92 -52.30 82.76
CA PHE A 65 -62.75 -53.24 83.87
C PHE A 65 -63.12 -52.60 85.22
N LYS A 66 -62.76 -51.32 85.43
CA LYS A 66 -63.21 -50.57 86.61
C LYS A 66 -64.73 -50.42 86.65
N ILE A 67 -65.37 -50.17 85.50
CA ILE A 67 -66.84 -50.13 85.38
C ILE A 67 -67.43 -51.50 85.68
N GLN A 68 -66.87 -52.59 85.13
CA GLN A 68 -67.29 -53.97 85.41
C GLN A 68 -67.30 -54.25 86.92
N VAL A 69 -66.20 -53.96 87.63
CA VAL A 69 -66.12 -54.13 89.09
C VAL A 69 -67.12 -53.23 89.82
N GLN A 70 -67.41 -52.03 89.29
CA GLN A 70 -68.42 -51.14 89.84
C GLN A 70 -69.85 -51.68 89.67
N GLU A 71 -70.17 -52.30 88.53
CA GLU A 71 -71.45 -52.95 88.27
C GLU A 71 -71.69 -54.11 89.23
N TRP A 72 -70.63 -54.85 89.60
CA TRP A 72 -70.72 -55.85 90.68
C TRP A 72 -71.12 -55.22 92.02
N LYS A 73 -70.47 -54.11 92.40
CA LYS A 73 -70.82 -53.39 93.64
C LYS A 73 -72.26 -52.87 93.60
N ASN A 74 -72.70 -52.37 92.45
CA ASN A 74 -74.08 -51.93 92.25
C ASN A 74 -75.07 -53.09 92.38
N LEU A 75 -74.74 -54.28 91.85
CA LEU A 75 -75.52 -55.51 92.02
C LEU A 75 -75.64 -55.89 93.49
N LEU A 76 -74.55 -55.79 94.27
CA LEU A 76 -74.58 -56.09 95.71
C LEU A 76 -75.44 -55.10 96.51
N LEU A 77 -75.43 -53.82 96.14
CA LEU A 77 -76.15 -52.76 96.84
C LEU A 77 -77.64 -52.69 96.47
N ARG A 78 -77.98 -52.96 95.21
CA ARG A 78 -79.32 -52.70 94.64
C ARG A 78 -80.03 -53.95 94.10
N GLY A 79 -79.37 -55.11 94.10
CA GLY A 79 -79.90 -56.36 93.54
C GLY A 79 -81.06 -56.99 94.32
N GLY A 80 -81.45 -56.42 95.46
CA GLY A 80 -82.67 -56.86 96.17
C GLY A 80 -83.94 -56.68 95.34
N ASP A 81 -83.96 -55.74 94.38
CA ASP A 81 -85.01 -55.63 93.37
C ASP A 81 -84.70 -56.54 92.16
N PRO A 82 -85.61 -57.46 91.76
CA PRO A 82 -85.42 -58.34 90.61
C PRO A 82 -85.06 -57.62 89.31
N LYS A 83 -85.58 -56.40 89.07
CA LYS A 83 -85.24 -55.62 87.86
C LYS A 83 -83.81 -55.10 87.93
N ALA A 84 -83.43 -54.47 89.05
CA ALA A 84 -82.09 -53.96 89.26
C ALA A 84 -81.03 -55.07 89.21
N PHE A 85 -81.33 -56.26 89.76
CA PHE A 85 -80.45 -57.42 89.68
C PHE A 85 -80.13 -57.80 88.23
N VAL A 86 -81.15 -57.92 87.38
CA VAL A 86 -80.96 -58.24 85.95
C VAL A 86 -80.12 -57.16 85.26
N THR A 87 -80.41 -55.88 85.50
CA THR A 87 -79.66 -54.77 84.88
C THR A 87 -78.18 -54.77 85.25
N TYR A 88 -77.83 -54.83 86.54
CA TYR A 88 -76.43 -54.79 86.97
C TYR A 88 -75.70 -56.11 86.70
N ARG A 89 -76.41 -57.25 86.69
CA ARG A 89 -75.85 -58.54 86.28
C ARG A 89 -75.47 -58.51 84.80
N ASP A 90 -76.38 -58.07 83.96
CA ASP A 90 -76.15 -57.99 82.51
C ASP A 90 -75.11 -56.92 82.21
N GLY A 91 -75.09 -55.81 82.95
CA GLY A 91 -74.04 -54.78 82.91
C GLY A 91 -72.65 -55.35 83.24
N PHE A 92 -72.52 -56.12 84.33
CA PHE A 92 -71.27 -56.79 84.70
C PHE A 92 -70.78 -57.75 83.60
N PHE A 93 -71.68 -58.58 83.05
CA PHE A 93 -71.28 -59.52 82.00
C PHE A 93 -70.95 -58.81 80.68
N LYS A 94 -71.72 -57.78 80.31
CA LYS A 94 -71.47 -56.96 79.12
C LYS A 94 -70.11 -56.27 79.20
N GLU A 95 -69.81 -55.57 80.30
CA GLU A 95 -68.50 -54.93 80.48
C GLU A 95 -67.38 -55.97 80.55
N GLY A 96 -67.63 -57.15 81.12
CA GLY A 96 -66.68 -58.25 81.09
C GLY A 96 -66.37 -58.76 79.67
N ASP A 97 -67.38 -58.90 78.81
CA ASP A 97 -67.17 -59.31 77.42
C ASP A 97 -66.48 -58.20 76.60
N GLU A 98 -66.77 -56.93 76.86
CA GLU A 98 -66.09 -55.79 76.25
C GLU A 98 -64.62 -55.67 76.69
N VAL A 99 -64.30 -55.89 77.98
CA VAL A 99 -62.92 -55.95 78.48
C VAL A 99 -62.15 -57.08 77.78
N ARG A 100 -62.78 -58.25 77.61
CA ARG A 100 -62.17 -59.36 76.87
C ARG A 100 -61.91 -58.99 75.42
N ALA A 101 -62.87 -58.33 74.77
CA ALA A 101 -62.73 -57.88 73.38
C ALA A 101 -61.61 -56.85 73.21
N ASP A 102 -61.53 -55.85 74.09
CA ASP A 102 -60.49 -54.82 74.07
C ASP A 102 -59.10 -55.44 74.32
N LEU A 103 -58.99 -56.36 75.30
CA LEU A 103 -57.74 -57.09 75.55
C LEU A 103 -57.35 -58.03 74.39
N SER A 104 -58.30 -58.71 73.74
CA SER A 104 -57.99 -59.55 72.56
C SER A 104 -57.54 -58.72 71.35
N ARG A 105 -58.14 -57.55 71.12
CA ARG A 105 -57.66 -56.61 70.07
C ARG A 105 -56.26 -56.10 70.39
N LEU A 106 -56.05 -55.68 71.64
CA LEU A 106 -54.74 -55.25 72.11
C LEU A 106 -53.68 -56.35 71.93
N GLN A 107 -54.02 -57.62 72.19
CA GLN A 107 -53.12 -58.74 71.96
C GLN A 107 -52.69 -58.88 70.49
N ALA A 108 -53.64 -58.69 69.56
CA ALA A 108 -53.37 -58.73 68.13
C ALA A 108 -52.48 -57.56 67.68
N ASP A 109 -52.75 -56.35 68.20
CA ASP A 109 -51.98 -55.16 67.84
C ASP A 109 -50.55 -55.22 68.41
N LEU A 110 -50.38 -55.67 69.66
CA LEU A 110 -49.04 -55.89 70.23
C LEU A 110 -48.24 -56.94 69.45
N SER A 111 -48.90 -58.01 68.99
CA SER A 111 -48.23 -59.03 68.16
C SER A 111 -47.79 -58.46 66.81
N ARG A 112 -48.60 -57.59 66.18
CA ARG A 112 -48.22 -56.87 64.93
C ARG A 112 -47.07 -55.90 65.14
N LEU A 113 -47.00 -55.30 66.32
CA LEU A 113 -45.93 -54.38 66.72
C LEU A 113 -44.66 -55.10 67.19
N GLY A 114 -44.66 -56.44 67.22
CA GLY A 114 -43.52 -57.23 67.70
C GLY A 114 -43.27 -57.12 69.20
N LEU A 115 -44.27 -56.66 69.97
CA LEU A 115 -44.23 -56.57 71.43
C LEU A 115 -44.74 -57.88 72.05
N PRO A 116 -44.15 -58.37 73.15
CA PRO A 116 -44.53 -59.64 73.76
C PRO A 116 -45.98 -59.60 74.26
N PRO A 117 -46.89 -60.45 73.75
CA PRO A 117 -48.31 -60.45 74.14
C PRO A 117 -48.58 -61.15 75.48
N THR A 118 -47.53 -61.53 76.21
CA THR A 118 -47.59 -62.39 77.40
C THR A 118 -48.45 -61.79 78.50
N LEU A 119 -48.28 -60.49 78.80
CA LEU A 119 -49.07 -59.81 79.83
C LEU A 119 -50.56 -59.71 79.47
N VAL A 120 -50.87 -59.50 78.20
CA VAL A 120 -52.26 -59.47 77.73
C VAL A 120 -52.88 -60.86 77.77
N ALA A 121 -52.11 -61.90 77.44
CA ALA A 121 -52.54 -63.29 77.59
C ALA A 121 -52.83 -63.64 79.06
N GLU A 122 -51.98 -63.21 79.99
CA GLU A 122 -52.16 -63.38 81.44
C GLU A 122 -53.38 -62.61 81.97
N ALA A 123 -53.61 -61.38 81.50
CA ALA A 123 -54.80 -60.60 81.82
C ALA A 123 -56.09 -61.27 81.30
N LEU A 124 -56.09 -61.77 80.06
CA LEU A 124 -57.21 -62.52 79.50
C LEU A 124 -57.50 -63.80 80.29
N ALA A 125 -56.47 -64.55 80.68
CA ALA A 125 -56.61 -65.76 81.47
C ALA A 125 -57.18 -65.47 82.86
N THR A 126 -56.62 -64.48 83.57
CA THR A 126 -57.09 -64.10 84.91
C THR A 126 -58.49 -63.47 84.89
N HIS A 127 -58.83 -62.71 83.83
CA HIS A 127 -60.17 -62.19 83.61
C HIS A 127 -61.18 -63.31 83.34
N ALA A 128 -60.81 -64.32 82.53
CA ALA A 128 -61.66 -65.48 82.28
C ALA A 128 -61.95 -66.26 83.59
N THR A 129 -60.93 -66.50 84.41
CA THR A 129 -61.10 -67.12 85.74
C THR A 129 -61.97 -66.27 86.67
N LEU A 130 -61.83 -64.95 86.62
CA LEU A 130 -62.71 -64.03 87.35
C LEU A 130 -64.16 -64.23 86.90
N MET A 131 -64.44 -64.20 85.60
CA MET A 131 -65.80 -64.36 85.07
C MET A 131 -66.44 -65.70 85.46
N GLU A 132 -65.66 -66.78 85.42
CA GLU A 132 -66.12 -68.11 85.82
C GLU A 132 -66.52 -68.15 87.30
N ARG A 133 -65.69 -67.61 88.19
CA ARG A 133 -65.99 -67.58 89.63
C ARG A 133 -67.17 -66.66 89.97
N TYR A 134 -67.30 -65.53 89.28
CA TYR A 134 -68.45 -64.65 89.45
C TYR A 134 -69.76 -65.30 88.97
N ARG A 135 -69.75 -66.09 87.88
CA ARG A 135 -70.90 -66.92 87.46
C ARG A 135 -71.27 -67.97 88.51
N ALA A 136 -70.27 -68.69 89.02
CA ALA A 136 -70.49 -69.71 90.04
C ALA A 136 -71.04 -69.12 91.35
N ALA A 137 -70.58 -67.93 91.74
CA ALA A 137 -71.09 -67.24 92.91
C ALA A 137 -72.52 -66.72 92.68
N LEU A 138 -72.82 -66.15 91.50
CA LEU A 138 -74.17 -65.71 91.13
C LEU A 138 -75.19 -66.86 91.07
N ALA A 139 -74.77 -68.09 90.76
CA ALA A 139 -75.67 -69.26 90.82
C ALA A 139 -76.17 -69.56 92.25
N GLN A 140 -75.47 -69.09 93.27
CA GLN A 140 -75.89 -69.20 94.68
C GLN A 140 -76.71 -68.00 95.16
N TYR A 141 -76.98 -67.02 94.30
CA TYR A 141 -77.75 -65.82 94.63
C TYR A 141 -79.25 -66.13 94.63
N GLN A 142 -79.93 -65.84 95.75
CA GLN A 142 -81.38 -65.92 95.86
C GLN A 142 -81.99 -64.51 95.94
N PRO A 143 -82.72 -64.06 94.91
CA PRO A 143 -83.36 -62.74 94.91
C PRO A 143 -84.36 -62.61 96.07
N GLY A 144 -84.24 -61.53 96.85
CA GLY A 144 -85.14 -61.24 97.97
C GLY A 144 -84.79 -61.89 99.32
N GLU A 145 -83.77 -62.75 99.39
CA GLU A 145 -83.26 -63.32 100.65
C GLU A 145 -82.28 -62.35 101.34
N ALA A 146 -82.60 -61.97 102.59
CA ALA A 146 -81.75 -61.09 103.39
C ALA A 146 -80.38 -61.74 103.65
N GLY A 147 -79.30 -61.11 103.17
CA GLY A 147 -77.92 -61.59 103.33
C GLY A 147 -77.36 -62.39 102.14
N SER A 148 -78.18 -62.70 101.12
CA SER A 148 -77.72 -63.45 99.93
C SER A 148 -76.62 -62.72 99.15
N ALA A 149 -76.73 -61.38 99.01
CA ALA A 149 -75.70 -60.55 98.40
C ALA A 149 -74.34 -60.64 99.15
N GLN A 150 -74.36 -60.61 100.48
CA GLN A 150 -73.13 -60.70 101.29
C GLN A 150 -72.49 -62.09 101.23
N LYS A 151 -73.29 -63.14 101.05
CA LYS A 151 -72.81 -64.51 100.84
C LYS A 151 -72.07 -64.63 99.51
N VAL A 152 -72.66 -64.11 98.43
CA VAL A 152 -72.08 -64.13 97.09
C VAL A 152 -70.82 -63.26 97.01
N ASP A 153 -70.80 -62.09 97.64
CA ASP A 153 -69.60 -61.24 97.72
C ASP A 153 -68.44 -61.91 98.45
N ARG A 154 -68.70 -62.62 99.57
CA ARG A 154 -67.67 -63.36 100.31
C ARG A 154 -66.97 -64.43 99.47
N LEU A 155 -67.68 -65.05 98.52
CA LEU A 155 -67.11 -66.08 97.63
C LEU A 155 -66.14 -65.50 96.59
N VAL A 156 -66.27 -64.22 96.26
CA VAL A 156 -65.47 -63.57 95.20
C VAL A 156 -64.58 -62.43 95.70
N LYS A 157 -64.55 -62.22 97.02
CA LYS A 157 -63.81 -61.13 97.64
C LYS A 157 -62.32 -61.15 97.25
N GLY A 158 -61.88 -60.07 96.60
CA GLY A 158 -60.47 -59.86 96.23
C GLY A 158 -60.02 -60.57 94.95
N ILE A 159 -60.91 -61.28 94.24
CA ILE A 159 -60.60 -61.94 92.97
C ILE A 159 -60.30 -60.92 91.86
N ASP A 160 -60.86 -59.71 91.96
CA ASP A 160 -60.64 -58.58 91.06
C ASP A 160 -59.22 -57.99 91.14
N ARG A 161 -58.45 -58.26 92.21
CA ARG A 161 -57.12 -57.69 92.41
C ARG A 161 -56.09 -58.11 91.35
N ALA A 162 -56.03 -59.40 91.02
CA ALA A 162 -55.05 -59.91 90.07
C ALA A 162 -55.31 -59.40 88.63
N PRO A 163 -56.55 -59.44 88.10
CA PRO A 163 -56.88 -58.81 86.83
C PRO A 163 -56.63 -57.29 86.85
N THR A 164 -56.90 -56.59 87.96
CA THR A 164 -56.59 -55.15 88.09
C THR A 164 -55.09 -54.91 87.91
N GLN A 165 -54.24 -55.67 88.61
CA GLN A 165 -52.79 -55.52 88.53
C GLN A 165 -52.26 -55.82 87.13
N HIS A 166 -52.75 -56.87 86.47
CA HIS A 166 -52.34 -57.20 85.11
C HIS A 166 -52.77 -56.11 84.11
N ILE A 167 -54.00 -55.61 84.19
CA ILE A 167 -54.48 -54.55 83.29
C ILE A 167 -53.74 -53.23 83.55
N ASP A 168 -53.47 -52.88 84.81
CA ASP A 168 -52.67 -51.68 85.16
C ASP A 168 -51.22 -51.79 84.65
N GLU A 169 -50.61 -52.97 84.73
CA GLU A 169 -49.25 -53.22 84.24
C GLU A 169 -49.21 -53.20 82.70
N ILE A 170 -50.22 -53.73 82.01
CA ILE A 170 -50.36 -53.61 80.56
C ILE A 170 -50.37 -52.14 80.14
N VAL A 171 -51.22 -51.31 80.77
CA VAL A 171 -51.30 -49.88 80.46
C VAL A 171 -49.93 -49.22 80.66
N ARG A 172 -49.24 -49.52 81.76
CA ARG A 172 -47.91 -48.98 82.04
C ARG A 172 -46.89 -49.37 80.96
N GLN A 173 -46.82 -50.64 80.60
CA GLN A 173 -45.84 -51.13 79.62
C GLN A 173 -46.13 -50.65 78.21
N VAL A 174 -47.40 -50.66 77.79
CA VAL A 174 -47.79 -50.16 76.46
C VAL A 174 -47.50 -48.66 76.34
N LEU A 175 -47.80 -47.87 77.38
CA LEU A 175 -47.47 -46.44 77.38
C LEU A 175 -45.95 -46.18 77.38
N GLN A 176 -45.17 -46.94 78.16
CA GLN A 176 -43.71 -46.82 78.16
C GLN A 176 -43.08 -47.26 76.83
N ALA A 177 -43.55 -48.34 76.23
CA ALA A 177 -43.12 -48.79 74.92
C ALA A 177 -43.48 -47.75 73.85
N SER A 178 -44.68 -47.17 73.90
CA SER A 178 -45.08 -46.10 72.96
C SER A 178 -44.20 -44.86 73.04
N ALA A 179 -43.77 -44.46 74.25
CA ALA A 179 -42.92 -43.29 74.45
C ALA A 179 -41.50 -43.53 73.90
N LYS A 180 -40.89 -44.69 74.20
CA LYS A 180 -39.52 -45.02 73.76
C LYS A 180 -39.40 -45.15 72.24
N LEU A 181 -40.32 -45.88 71.61
CA LEU A 181 -40.33 -46.08 70.16
C LEU A 181 -40.51 -44.76 69.39
N LEU A 182 -41.34 -43.85 69.90
CA LEU A 182 -41.54 -42.55 69.27
C LEU A 182 -40.27 -41.67 69.33
N GLU A 183 -39.53 -41.73 70.44
CA GLU A 183 -38.28 -40.99 70.63
C GLU A 183 -37.14 -41.53 69.75
N GLU A 184 -36.98 -42.85 69.67
CA GLU A 184 -36.01 -43.50 68.77
C GLU A 184 -36.27 -43.14 67.31
N ARG A 185 -37.54 -43.10 66.88
CA ARG A 185 -37.91 -42.73 65.51
C ARG A 185 -37.61 -41.25 65.22
N ARG A 186 -37.87 -40.34 66.15
CA ARG A 186 -37.50 -38.91 65.99
C ARG A 186 -36.00 -38.74 65.74
N LEU A 187 -35.16 -39.43 66.51
CA LEU A 187 -33.70 -39.38 66.35
C LEU A 187 -33.25 -39.96 65.00
N GLN A 188 -33.86 -41.06 64.56
CA GLN A 188 -33.59 -41.65 63.24
C GLN A 188 -33.95 -40.70 62.09
N THR A 189 -35.13 -40.07 62.14
CA THR A 189 -35.56 -39.09 61.13
C THR A 189 -34.61 -37.88 61.08
N HIS A 190 -34.15 -37.37 62.22
CA HIS A 190 -33.18 -36.27 62.24
C HIS A 190 -31.80 -36.66 61.66
N ALA A 191 -31.30 -37.86 61.95
CA ALA A 191 -30.04 -38.35 61.40
C ALA A 191 -30.10 -38.53 59.87
N GLN A 192 -31.24 -39.01 59.37
CA GLN A 192 -31.49 -39.19 57.94
C GLN A 192 -31.58 -37.85 57.20
N LEU A 193 -32.37 -36.91 57.71
CA LEU A 193 -32.46 -35.55 57.15
C LEU A 193 -31.09 -34.87 57.09
N ARG A 194 -30.27 -35.03 58.13
CA ARG A 194 -28.90 -34.48 58.14
C ARG A 194 -28.04 -35.09 57.03
N THR A 195 -28.12 -36.39 56.81
CA THR A 195 -27.34 -37.08 55.76
C THR A 195 -27.75 -36.62 54.36
N LEU A 196 -29.06 -36.46 54.11
CA LEU A 196 -29.57 -35.92 52.85
C LEU A 196 -29.10 -34.49 52.58
N VAL A 197 -29.20 -33.62 53.60
CA VAL A 197 -28.77 -32.21 53.45
C VAL A 197 -27.28 -32.12 53.13
N TRP A 198 -26.42 -32.90 53.81
CA TRP A 198 -25.00 -32.94 53.49
C TRP A 198 -24.72 -33.50 52.09
N GLY A 199 -25.43 -34.56 51.67
CA GLY A 199 -25.34 -35.10 50.32
C GLY A 199 -25.66 -34.04 49.25
N LEU A 200 -26.75 -33.30 49.43
CA LEU A 200 -27.14 -32.21 48.54
C LEU A 200 -26.11 -31.07 48.52
N CYS A 201 -25.54 -30.70 49.68
CA CYS A 201 -24.52 -29.66 49.77
C CYS A 201 -23.22 -30.04 49.01
N VAL A 202 -22.74 -31.27 49.16
CA VAL A 202 -21.53 -31.76 48.45
C VAL A 202 -21.74 -31.74 46.94
N LEU A 203 -22.91 -32.20 46.52
CA LEU A 203 -23.33 -32.22 45.13
C LEU A 203 -23.46 -30.80 44.52
N LEU A 204 -24.02 -29.85 45.28
CA LEU A 204 -24.11 -28.44 44.89
C LEU A 204 -22.72 -27.78 44.79
N LEU A 205 -21.82 -28.06 45.73
CA LEU A 205 -20.42 -27.60 45.68
C LEU A 205 -19.68 -28.14 44.46
N GLY A 206 -19.87 -29.44 44.14
CA GLY A 206 -19.32 -30.05 42.93
C GLY A 206 -19.82 -29.34 41.67
N ALA A 207 -21.11 -28.97 41.64
CA ALA A 207 -21.69 -28.26 40.51
C ALA A 207 -21.10 -26.86 40.30
N ILE A 208 -20.92 -26.11 41.38
CA ILE A 208 -20.29 -24.79 41.36
C ILE A 208 -18.84 -24.88 40.89
N GLY A 209 -18.08 -25.87 41.39
CA GLY A 209 -16.69 -26.10 40.99
C GLY A 209 -16.55 -26.41 39.50
N LEU A 210 -17.41 -27.26 38.95
CA LEU A 210 -17.45 -27.58 37.52
C LEU A 210 -17.79 -26.34 36.68
N GLY A 211 -18.75 -25.52 37.14
CA GLY A 211 -19.11 -24.25 36.51
C GLY A 211 -17.94 -23.27 36.46
N ALA A 212 -17.22 -23.10 37.58
CA ALA A 212 -16.05 -22.24 37.66
C ALA A 212 -14.90 -22.72 36.75
N ALA A 213 -14.62 -24.01 36.70
CA ALA A 213 -13.62 -24.60 35.81
C ALA A 213 -14.00 -24.39 34.33
N SER A 214 -15.27 -24.57 33.98
CA SER A 214 -15.80 -24.34 32.63
C SER A 214 -15.64 -22.87 32.22
N ALA A 215 -15.98 -21.93 33.11
CA ALA A 215 -15.79 -20.50 32.90
C ALA A 215 -14.31 -20.13 32.70
N TRP A 216 -13.40 -20.72 33.48
CA TRP A 216 -11.96 -20.50 33.34
C TRP A 216 -11.43 -20.97 31.98
N VAL A 217 -11.87 -22.14 31.50
CA VAL A 217 -11.51 -22.66 30.17
C VAL A 217 -12.05 -21.76 29.05
N ILE A 218 -13.28 -21.27 29.17
CA ILE A 218 -13.89 -20.36 28.19
C ILE A 218 -13.13 -19.01 28.14
N VAL A 219 -12.87 -18.40 29.30
CA VAL A 219 -12.15 -17.11 29.38
C VAL A 219 -10.73 -17.25 28.82
N ARG A 220 -10.01 -18.31 29.18
CA ARG A 220 -8.63 -18.51 28.72
C ARG A 220 -8.56 -18.95 27.25
N GLY A 221 -9.55 -19.69 26.77
CA GLY A 221 -9.58 -20.27 25.42
C GLY A 221 -10.20 -19.36 24.35
N ILE A 222 -11.11 -18.45 24.71
CA ILE A 222 -11.87 -17.62 23.75
C ILE A 222 -11.61 -16.13 23.99
N VAL A 223 -11.77 -15.65 25.23
CA VAL A 223 -11.71 -14.21 25.53
C VAL A 223 -10.31 -13.64 25.34
N ARG A 224 -9.26 -14.38 25.74
CA ARG A 224 -7.87 -13.92 25.58
C ARG A 224 -7.46 -13.76 24.10
N PRO A 225 -7.62 -14.77 23.21
CA PRO A 225 -7.34 -14.61 21.78
C PRO A 225 -8.18 -13.53 21.10
N LEU A 226 -9.47 -13.39 21.48
CA LEU A 226 -10.33 -12.32 20.95
C LEU A 226 -9.79 -10.92 21.32
N ARG A 227 -9.31 -10.73 22.55
CA ARG A 227 -8.69 -9.45 22.94
C ARG A 227 -7.44 -9.17 22.12
N ALA A 228 -6.59 -10.17 21.88
CA ALA A 228 -5.41 -10.01 21.03
C ALA A 228 -5.79 -9.63 19.59
N ALA A 229 -6.82 -10.26 19.02
CA ALA A 229 -7.33 -9.93 17.70
C ALA A 229 -7.88 -8.49 17.63
N VAL A 230 -8.60 -8.05 18.66
CA VAL A 230 -9.07 -6.65 18.79
C VAL A 230 -7.89 -5.69 18.88
N THR A 231 -6.83 -6.03 19.61
CA THR A 231 -5.61 -5.21 19.68
C THR A 231 -4.94 -5.09 18.32
N VAL A 232 -4.75 -6.18 17.57
CA VAL A 232 -4.18 -6.11 16.20
C VAL A 232 -5.05 -5.24 15.29
N ALA A 233 -6.37 -5.43 15.32
CA ALA A 233 -7.27 -4.62 14.50
C ALA A 233 -7.26 -3.13 14.90
N ALA A 234 -7.16 -2.84 16.21
CA ALA A 234 -7.03 -1.48 16.72
C ALA A 234 -5.69 -0.85 16.33
N ASP A 235 -4.59 -1.59 16.40
CA ASP A 235 -3.27 -1.14 15.96
C ASP A 235 -3.29 -0.78 14.47
N VAL A 236 -3.85 -1.64 13.62
CA VAL A 236 -4.03 -1.36 12.18
C VAL A 236 -4.91 -0.12 11.96
N ALA A 237 -6.00 0.04 12.70
CA ALA A 237 -6.90 1.19 12.61
C ALA A 237 -6.24 2.50 13.09
N ASP A 238 -5.35 2.41 14.08
CA ASP A 238 -4.50 3.51 14.56
C ASP A 238 -3.31 3.80 13.65
N GLY A 239 -3.16 3.05 12.55
CA GLY A 239 -2.05 3.18 11.61
C GLY A 239 -0.74 2.59 12.11
N ARG A 240 -0.73 1.71 13.11
CA ARG A 240 0.49 1.02 13.58
C ARG A 240 0.55 -0.36 12.93
N LEU A 241 1.50 -0.54 12.02
CA LEU A 241 1.67 -1.79 11.27
C LEU A 241 2.97 -2.49 11.65
N GLY A 242 3.05 -3.80 11.48
CA GLY A 242 4.30 -4.57 11.66
C GLY A 242 4.66 -4.86 13.11
N LEU A 243 3.70 -4.74 14.03
CA LEU A 243 3.90 -5.13 15.42
C LEU A 243 3.91 -6.66 15.50
N SER A 244 5.02 -7.23 15.95
CA SER A 244 5.13 -8.67 16.18
C SER A 244 4.23 -9.07 17.34
N THR A 245 3.04 -9.59 17.07
CA THR A 245 2.21 -10.19 18.11
C THR A 245 2.66 -11.62 18.34
N ASP A 246 3.27 -11.86 19.50
CA ASP A 246 3.68 -13.18 19.99
C ASP A 246 2.47 -14.00 20.50
N ALA A 247 1.36 -13.93 19.77
CA ALA A 247 0.08 -14.47 20.19
C ALA A 247 -0.03 -15.92 19.72
N GLY A 248 0.07 -16.84 20.69
CA GLY A 248 0.15 -18.28 20.48
C GLY A 248 -0.83 -18.85 19.43
N HIS A 249 -0.26 -19.67 18.54
CA HIS A 249 -0.91 -20.34 17.42
C HIS A 249 -1.90 -21.43 17.90
N GLY A 250 -3.10 -21.03 18.29
CA GLY A 250 -4.22 -21.96 18.43
C GLY A 250 -4.63 -22.52 17.06
N ARG A 251 -5.02 -23.80 16.98
CA ARG A 251 -5.58 -24.40 15.76
C ARG A 251 -7.10 -24.24 15.63
N ASP A 252 -7.72 -23.58 16.60
CA ASP A 252 -9.16 -23.30 16.62
C ASP A 252 -9.53 -22.06 15.77
N GLU A 253 -10.83 -21.75 15.71
CA GLU A 253 -11.37 -20.62 14.95
C GLU A 253 -10.74 -19.28 15.33
N THR A 254 -10.49 -19.06 16.62
CA THR A 254 -9.86 -17.82 17.11
C THR A 254 -8.39 -17.71 16.71
N GLY A 255 -7.65 -18.82 16.71
CA GLY A 255 -6.27 -18.84 16.23
C GLY A 255 -6.16 -18.57 14.73
N ARG A 256 -7.05 -19.18 13.92
CA ARG A 256 -7.12 -18.90 12.46
C ARG A 256 -7.48 -17.44 12.16
N MET A 257 -8.40 -16.86 12.91
CA MET A 257 -8.77 -15.45 12.78
C MET A 257 -7.58 -14.54 13.10
N LEU A 258 -6.86 -14.82 14.19
CA LEU A 258 -5.69 -14.03 14.59
C LEU A 258 -4.56 -14.13 13.57
N ASP A 259 -4.26 -15.34 13.08
CA ASP A 259 -3.29 -15.59 12.02
C ASP A 259 -3.64 -14.87 10.70
N ALA A 260 -4.93 -14.80 10.35
CA ALA A 260 -5.38 -14.00 9.23
C ALA A 260 -5.16 -12.49 9.44
N LEU A 261 -5.40 -11.97 10.65
CA LEU A 261 -5.14 -10.57 11.00
C LEU A 261 -3.63 -10.23 10.96
N VAL A 262 -2.77 -11.12 11.47
CA VAL A 262 -1.31 -10.95 11.40
C VAL A 262 -0.81 -10.96 9.95
N ARG A 263 -1.33 -11.86 9.10
CA ARG A 263 -1.01 -11.83 7.66
C ARG A 263 -1.49 -10.55 6.98
N MET A 264 -2.66 -10.04 7.35
CA MET A 264 -3.19 -8.78 6.84
C MET A 264 -2.30 -7.61 7.23
N ASP A 265 -1.90 -7.52 8.50
CA ASP A 265 -0.94 -6.52 9.00
C ASP A 265 0.39 -6.57 8.24
N GLY A 266 0.99 -7.75 8.10
CA GLY A 266 2.23 -7.92 7.35
C GLY A 266 2.10 -7.53 5.87
N SER A 267 0.98 -7.84 5.23
CA SER A 267 0.72 -7.47 3.83
C SER A 267 0.53 -5.95 3.67
N LEU A 268 -0.21 -5.31 4.59
CA LEU A 268 -0.37 -3.85 4.59
C LEU A 268 0.96 -3.15 4.86
N SER A 269 1.75 -3.64 5.81
CA SER A 269 3.09 -3.14 6.13
C SER A 269 4.01 -3.17 4.90
N HIS A 270 3.99 -4.29 4.16
CA HIS A 270 4.76 -4.43 2.92
C HIS A 270 4.32 -3.45 1.83
N VAL A 271 3.00 -3.33 1.58
CA VAL A 271 2.45 -2.39 0.58
C VAL A 271 2.78 -0.94 0.93
N VAL A 272 2.59 -0.54 2.19
CA VAL A 272 2.93 0.81 2.67
C VAL A 272 4.43 1.09 2.50
N GLY A 273 5.29 0.14 2.86
CA GLY A 273 6.74 0.25 2.66
C GLY A 273 7.12 0.39 1.19
N GLN A 274 6.51 -0.40 0.30
CA GLN A 274 6.75 -0.33 -1.14
C GLN A 274 6.28 1.01 -1.73
N VAL A 275 5.11 1.52 -1.31
CA VAL A 275 4.60 2.82 -1.77
C VAL A 275 5.52 3.95 -1.32
N ARG A 276 5.95 3.94 -0.04
CA ARG A 276 6.89 4.95 0.49
C ARG A 276 8.22 4.93 -0.27
N SER A 277 8.84 3.76 -0.43
CA SER A 277 10.09 3.62 -1.17
C SER A 277 9.94 4.06 -2.64
N SER A 278 8.84 3.69 -3.29
CA SER A 278 8.57 4.10 -4.67
C SER A 278 8.40 5.61 -4.80
N ALA A 279 7.70 6.24 -3.86
CA ALA A 279 7.53 7.69 -3.84
C ALA A 279 8.86 8.42 -3.58
N GLU A 280 9.69 7.93 -2.66
CA GLU A 280 11.04 8.46 -2.43
C GLU A 280 11.93 8.36 -3.70
N MET A 281 11.88 7.24 -4.42
CA MET A 281 12.58 7.07 -5.70
C MET A 281 12.07 8.05 -6.77
N VAL A 282 10.74 8.23 -6.90
CA VAL A 282 10.17 9.20 -7.83
C VAL A 282 10.61 10.62 -7.49
N ALA A 283 10.61 11.00 -6.20
CA ALA A 283 11.07 12.31 -5.77
C ALA A 283 12.55 12.54 -6.12
N GLN A 284 13.41 11.54 -5.91
CA GLN A 284 14.83 11.62 -6.27
C GLN A 284 15.04 11.72 -7.78
N ALA A 285 14.41 10.85 -8.57
CA ALA A 285 14.50 10.87 -10.04
C ALA A 285 14.00 12.21 -10.61
N THR A 286 12.92 12.75 -10.04
CA THR A 286 12.37 14.04 -10.44
C THR A 286 13.30 15.21 -10.11
N SER A 287 14.01 15.16 -8.97
CA SER A 287 15.04 16.15 -8.65
C SER A 287 16.21 16.11 -9.63
N GLN A 288 16.60 14.91 -10.08
CA GLN A 288 17.63 14.75 -11.11
C GLN A 288 17.16 15.31 -12.46
N ILE A 289 15.90 15.04 -12.84
CA ILE A 289 15.29 15.63 -14.04
C ILE A 289 15.32 17.15 -13.95
N ALA A 290 14.87 17.75 -12.83
CA ALA A 290 14.87 19.20 -12.66
C ALA A 290 16.28 19.81 -12.81
N SER A 291 17.31 19.18 -12.22
CA SER A 291 18.70 19.60 -12.38
C SER A 291 19.19 19.48 -13.83
N GLY A 292 18.88 18.37 -14.51
CA GLY A 292 19.25 18.19 -15.91
C GLY A 292 18.54 19.18 -16.83
N ASN A 293 17.32 19.55 -16.49
CA ASN A 293 16.54 20.53 -17.22
C ASN A 293 17.08 21.96 -17.06
N GLN A 294 17.58 22.30 -15.86
CA GLN A 294 18.29 23.55 -15.61
C GLN A 294 19.57 23.65 -16.47
N ASP A 295 20.34 22.57 -16.56
CA ASP A 295 21.52 22.49 -17.43
C ASP A 295 21.13 22.66 -18.90
N LEU A 296 20.09 21.94 -19.35
CA LEU A 296 19.58 22.07 -20.71
C LEU A 296 19.09 23.49 -21.02
N SER A 297 18.45 24.17 -20.07
CA SER A 297 18.06 25.59 -20.20
C SER A 297 19.28 26.46 -20.47
N SER A 298 20.31 26.34 -19.63
CA SER A 298 21.53 27.15 -19.74
C SER A 298 22.26 26.93 -21.07
N ARG A 299 22.30 25.68 -21.56
CA ARG A 299 22.87 25.33 -22.86
C ARG A 299 22.03 25.85 -24.01
N THR A 300 20.70 25.83 -23.88
CA THR A 300 19.77 26.38 -24.88
C THR A 300 19.92 27.89 -25.00
N GLU A 301 20.05 28.60 -23.87
CA GLU A 301 20.34 30.05 -23.83
C GLU A 301 21.71 30.38 -24.45
N ALA A 302 22.75 29.63 -24.11
CA ALA A 302 24.08 29.80 -24.70
C ALA A 302 24.08 29.52 -26.22
N GLN A 303 23.31 28.53 -26.65
CA GLN A 303 23.13 28.21 -28.07
C GLN A 303 22.39 29.33 -28.81
N ALA A 304 21.33 29.90 -28.22
CA ALA A 304 20.62 31.05 -28.78
C ALA A 304 21.57 32.24 -28.98
N SER A 305 22.36 32.58 -27.96
CA SER A 305 23.37 33.65 -28.05
C SER A 305 24.42 33.37 -29.13
N SER A 306 24.87 32.12 -29.26
CA SER A 306 25.83 31.71 -30.30
C SER A 306 25.22 31.81 -31.70
N LEU A 307 23.93 31.48 -31.86
CA LEU A 307 23.20 31.61 -33.13
C LEU A 307 23.03 33.08 -33.51
N GLU A 308 22.71 33.97 -32.57
CA GLU A 308 22.65 35.42 -32.83
C GLU A 308 23.99 35.97 -33.32
N GLN A 309 25.10 35.59 -32.67
CA GLN A 309 26.44 35.99 -33.11
C GLN A 309 26.78 35.44 -34.49
N THR A 310 26.42 34.19 -34.77
CA THR A 310 26.68 33.56 -36.07
C THR A 310 25.84 34.21 -37.17
N ALA A 311 24.58 34.55 -36.89
CA ALA A 311 23.71 35.28 -37.82
C ALA A 311 24.28 36.66 -38.15
N ALA A 312 24.72 37.42 -37.14
CA ALA A 312 25.37 38.72 -37.35
C ALA A 312 26.67 38.59 -38.19
N ALA A 313 27.48 37.56 -37.93
CA ALA A 313 28.67 37.27 -38.72
C ALA A 313 28.33 36.90 -40.17
N LEU A 314 27.25 36.15 -40.41
CA LEU A 314 26.77 35.85 -41.76
C LEU A 314 26.25 37.08 -42.48
N GLU A 315 25.58 38.01 -41.82
CA GLU A 315 25.17 39.28 -42.44
C GLU A 315 26.40 40.06 -42.91
N GLN A 316 27.42 40.17 -42.07
CA GLN A 316 28.69 40.82 -42.44
C GLN A 316 29.40 40.09 -43.58
N LEU A 317 29.46 38.76 -43.57
CA LEU A 317 30.03 37.97 -44.65
C LEU A 317 29.24 38.14 -45.95
N THR A 318 27.91 38.14 -45.89
CA THR A 318 27.04 38.37 -47.06
C THR A 318 27.31 39.74 -47.67
N ALA A 319 27.45 40.78 -46.83
CA ALA A 319 27.79 42.12 -47.28
C ALA A 319 29.18 42.16 -47.95
N ALA A 320 30.18 41.51 -47.36
CA ALA A 320 31.54 41.45 -47.90
C ALA A 320 31.60 40.70 -49.25
N VAL A 321 30.87 39.59 -49.40
CA VAL A 321 30.78 38.83 -50.66
C VAL A 321 30.07 39.63 -51.74
N ARG A 322 28.96 40.32 -51.41
CA ARG A 322 28.28 41.23 -52.35
C ARG A 322 29.20 42.35 -52.81
N GLN A 323 29.89 43.00 -51.88
CA GLN A 323 30.87 44.04 -52.20
C GLN A 323 32.01 43.50 -53.07
N SER A 324 32.47 42.28 -52.84
CA SER A 324 33.49 41.63 -53.67
C SER A 324 33.00 41.36 -55.10
N ALA A 325 31.75 40.91 -55.26
CA ALA A 325 31.12 40.73 -56.56
C ALA A 325 30.98 42.05 -57.34
N ASP A 326 30.55 43.12 -56.66
CA ASP A 326 30.43 44.45 -57.27
C ASP A 326 31.80 45.04 -57.64
N ASN A 327 32.80 44.89 -56.76
CA ASN A 327 34.18 45.28 -57.04
C ASN A 327 34.76 44.52 -58.24
N ALA A 328 34.51 43.22 -58.35
CA ALA A 328 34.92 42.43 -59.50
C ALA A 328 34.24 42.92 -60.79
N ARG A 329 32.94 43.20 -60.76
CA ARG A 329 32.23 43.77 -61.91
C ARG A 329 32.83 45.11 -62.35
N HIS A 330 33.09 46.00 -61.40
CA HIS A 330 33.71 47.30 -61.68
C HIS A 330 35.15 47.17 -62.21
N ALA A 331 35.95 46.27 -61.65
CA ALA A 331 37.29 45.97 -62.14
C ALA A 331 37.26 45.43 -63.57
N SER A 332 36.28 44.59 -63.91
CA SER A 332 36.11 44.04 -65.25
C SER A 332 35.84 45.14 -66.28
N GLU A 333 34.97 46.09 -65.96
CA GLU A 333 34.69 47.26 -66.79
C GLU A 333 35.92 48.16 -66.96
N LEU A 334 36.68 48.38 -65.88
CA LEU A 334 37.91 49.18 -65.92
C LEU A 334 38.99 48.51 -66.80
N SER A 335 39.18 47.20 -66.66
CA SER A 335 40.09 46.41 -67.50
C SER A 335 39.66 46.44 -68.96
N ALA A 336 38.35 46.34 -69.26
CA ALA A 336 37.85 46.44 -70.63
C ALA A 336 38.17 47.82 -71.26
N ARG A 337 37.95 48.91 -70.52
CA ARG A 337 38.33 50.26 -70.97
C ARG A 337 39.84 50.41 -71.15
N ALA A 338 40.64 49.88 -70.22
CA ALA A 338 42.10 49.92 -70.32
C ALA A 338 42.63 49.17 -71.55
N SER A 339 42.06 47.99 -71.86
CA SER A 339 42.38 47.21 -73.06
C SER A 339 42.09 48.03 -74.32
N GLN A 340 40.91 48.66 -74.39
CA GLN A 340 40.52 49.49 -75.53
C GLN A 340 41.48 50.67 -75.74
N VAL A 341 41.88 51.36 -74.67
CA VAL A 341 42.84 52.47 -74.75
C VAL A 341 44.22 51.97 -75.20
N ALA A 342 44.68 50.83 -74.69
CA ALA A 342 45.95 50.25 -75.08
C ALA A 342 45.95 49.79 -76.56
N GLU A 343 44.86 49.18 -77.03
CA GLU A 343 44.66 48.83 -78.45
C GLU A 343 44.70 50.07 -79.36
N GLN A 344 44.02 51.16 -78.98
CA GLN A 344 44.08 52.43 -79.68
C GLN A 344 45.50 53.02 -79.69
N GLY A 345 46.22 52.93 -78.57
CA GLY A 345 47.62 53.34 -78.49
C GLY A 345 48.53 52.51 -79.40
N GLY A 346 48.27 51.20 -79.51
CA GLY A 346 48.99 50.31 -80.41
C GLY A 346 48.79 50.66 -81.88
N LEU A 347 47.55 51.01 -82.28
CA LEU A 347 47.24 51.50 -83.63
C LEU A 347 47.97 52.83 -83.92
N ALA A 348 47.93 53.78 -83.00
CA ALA A 348 48.64 55.06 -83.17
C ALA A 348 50.16 54.86 -83.31
N VAL A 349 50.74 53.91 -82.57
CA VAL A 349 52.15 53.54 -82.71
C VAL A 349 52.43 52.92 -84.08
N GLN A 350 51.56 52.04 -84.59
CA GLN A 350 51.69 51.51 -85.96
C GLN A 350 51.70 52.62 -87.02
N ASP A 351 50.83 53.62 -86.89
CA ASP A 351 50.78 54.76 -87.81
C ASP A 351 52.09 55.58 -87.78
N VAL A 352 52.68 55.75 -86.60
CA VAL A 352 53.99 56.43 -86.45
C VAL A 352 55.11 55.60 -87.08
N VAL A 353 55.12 54.27 -86.91
CA VAL A 353 56.09 53.37 -87.57
C VAL A 353 55.99 53.47 -89.10
N ALA A 354 54.77 53.48 -89.64
CA ALA A 354 54.53 53.66 -91.08
C ALA A 354 55.08 55.01 -91.56
N THR A 355 54.78 56.10 -90.83
CA THR A 355 55.28 57.44 -91.17
C THR A 355 56.82 57.52 -91.11
N MET A 356 57.47 56.88 -90.15
CA MET A 356 58.93 56.83 -90.07
C MET A 356 59.55 56.07 -91.25
N THR A 357 58.88 55.02 -91.73
CA THR A 357 59.28 54.27 -92.94
C THR A 357 59.20 55.18 -94.18
N ASP A 358 58.09 55.91 -94.33
CA ASP A 358 57.90 56.87 -95.44
C ASP A 358 58.95 58.00 -95.43
N ILE A 359 59.32 58.49 -94.23
CA ILE A 359 60.41 59.48 -94.05
C ILE A 359 61.75 58.89 -94.50
N GLN A 360 62.06 57.66 -94.11
CA GLN A 360 63.32 56.99 -94.45
C GLN A 360 63.43 56.77 -95.97
N ASP A 361 62.34 56.35 -96.62
CA ASP A 361 62.26 56.20 -98.07
C ASP A 361 62.38 57.54 -98.80
N SER A 362 61.71 58.59 -98.30
CA SER A 362 61.81 59.96 -98.85
C SER A 362 63.23 60.50 -98.74
N ALA A 363 63.89 60.31 -97.60
CA ALA A 363 65.27 60.74 -97.38
C ALA A 363 66.26 59.99 -98.29
N ARG A 364 66.03 58.70 -98.56
CA ARG A 364 66.82 57.92 -99.54
C ARG A 364 66.72 58.51 -100.95
N ARG A 365 65.51 58.82 -101.41
CA ARG A 365 65.29 59.48 -102.71
C ARG A 365 65.96 60.85 -102.79
N ILE A 366 65.89 61.66 -101.72
CA ILE A 366 66.59 62.95 -101.68
C ILE A 366 68.11 62.75 -101.79
N ASN A 367 68.68 61.79 -101.07
CA ASN A 367 70.11 61.47 -101.16
C ASN A 367 70.54 61.07 -102.59
N GLU A 368 69.71 60.30 -103.30
CA GLU A 368 69.95 59.95 -104.71
C GLU A 368 69.94 61.20 -105.61
N ILE A 369 68.96 62.09 -105.43
CA ILE A 369 68.88 63.35 -106.19
C ILE A 369 70.10 64.24 -105.90
N ILE A 370 70.50 64.36 -104.64
CA ILE A 370 71.67 65.16 -104.24
C ILE A 370 72.96 64.58 -104.81
N ALA A 371 73.09 63.25 -104.90
CA ALA A 371 74.21 62.61 -105.58
C ALA A 371 74.25 62.94 -107.08
N VAL A 372 73.10 63.01 -107.75
CA VAL A 372 73.01 63.48 -109.14
C VAL A 372 73.41 64.95 -109.26
N ILE A 373 72.97 65.82 -108.35
CA ILE A 373 73.33 67.25 -108.35
C ILE A 373 74.84 67.45 -108.14
N ASP A 374 75.45 66.73 -107.20
CA ASP A 374 76.92 66.76 -107.00
C ASP A 374 77.65 66.27 -108.26
N GLY A 375 77.13 65.24 -108.92
CA GLY A 375 77.61 64.76 -110.22
C GLY A 375 77.53 65.82 -111.33
N ILE A 376 76.40 66.54 -111.44
CA ILE A 376 76.23 67.64 -112.40
C ILE A 376 77.18 68.79 -112.09
N ALA A 377 77.33 69.16 -110.82
CA ALA A 377 78.25 70.20 -110.37
C ALA A 377 79.70 69.83 -110.70
N PHE A 378 80.10 68.57 -110.49
CA PHE A 378 81.40 68.06 -110.89
C PHE A 378 81.61 68.14 -112.41
N GLN A 379 80.65 67.66 -113.21
CA GLN A 379 80.70 67.75 -114.67
C GLN A 379 80.81 69.21 -115.15
N THR A 380 80.04 70.11 -114.55
CA THR A 380 80.05 71.55 -114.88
C THR A 380 81.37 72.19 -114.52
N ASN A 381 81.98 71.82 -113.39
CA ASN A 381 83.31 72.26 -112.99
C ASN A 381 84.40 71.80 -113.98
N ILE A 382 84.31 70.57 -114.53
CA ILE A 382 85.22 70.08 -115.57
C ILE A 382 84.99 70.80 -116.90
N LEU A 383 83.74 70.99 -117.31
CA LEU A 383 83.36 71.75 -118.52
C LEU A 383 83.87 73.19 -118.45
N ALA A 384 83.68 73.86 -117.31
CA ALA A 384 84.15 75.21 -117.07
C ALA A 384 85.68 75.29 -117.07
N LEU A 385 86.38 74.33 -116.46
CA LEU A 385 87.84 74.23 -116.53
C LEU A 385 88.33 74.08 -117.97
N ASN A 386 87.72 73.19 -118.75
CA ASN A 386 88.05 73.01 -120.16
C ASN A 386 87.81 74.29 -120.97
N ALA A 387 86.72 75.02 -120.68
CA ALA A 387 86.42 76.31 -121.29
C ALA A 387 87.42 77.41 -120.90
N SER A 388 87.83 77.50 -119.62
CA SER A 388 88.89 78.44 -119.18
C SER A 388 90.21 78.15 -119.88
N VAL A 389 90.56 76.87 -120.07
CA VAL A 389 91.78 76.45 -120.79
C VAL A 389 91.72 76.83 -122.27
N GLU A 390 90.61 76.58 -122.96
CA GLU A 390 90.46 76.93 -124.38
C GLU A 390 90.38 78.46 -124.58
N ALA A 391 89.77 79.18 -123.64
CA ALA A 391 89.77 80.64 -123.61
C ALA A 391 91.18 81.23 -123.42
N ALA A 392 92.02 80.63 -122.56
CA ALA A 392 93.43 81.00 -122.42
C ALA A 392 94.23 80.72 -123.70
N ARG A 393 93.87 79.66 -124.44
CA ARG A 393 94.48 79.28 -125.72
C ARG A 393 94.16 80.28 -126.85
N ALA A 394 93.00 80.93 -126.81
CA ALA A 394 92.57 81.96 -127.76
C ALA A 394 93.18 83.36 -127.52
N GLY A 395 94.02 83.54 -126.49
CA GLY A 395 94.72 84.79 -126.20
C GLY A 395 93.79 85.97 -125.87
N GLU A 396 94.08 87.17 -126.39
CA GLU A 396 93.30 88.38 -126.06
C GLU A 396 91.82 88.31 -126.49
N GLN A 397 91.49 87.53 -127.53
CA GLN A 397 90.10 87.35 -127.99
C GLN A 397 89.26 86.47 -127.04
N GLY A 398 89.91 85.68 -126.18
CA GLY A 398 89.26 84.76 -125.24
C GLY A 398 89.00 85.33 -123.84
N ARG A 399 89.47 86.55 -123.51
CA ARG A 399 89.40 87.09 -122.14
C ARG A 399 87.99 87.17 -121.57
N GLY A 400 87.00 87.56 -122.38
CA GLY A 400 85.60 87.58 -121.96
C GLY A 400 85.04 86.19 -121.64
N PHE A 401 85.43 85.18 -122.44
CA PHE A 401 85.04 83.78 -122.21
C PHE A 401 85.74 83.18 -120.98
N ALA A 402 86.98 83.54 -120.72
CA ALA A 402 87.72 83.07 -119.54
C ALA A 402 87.05 83.52 -118.22
N VAL A 403 86.60 84.79 -118.14
CA VAL A 403 85.89 85.30 -116.96
C VAL A 403 84.57 84.57 -116.73
N VAL A 404 83.80 84.32 -117.79
CA VAL A 404 82.55 83.55 -117.69
C VAL A 404 82.83 82.11 -117.27
N ALA A 405 83.87 81.47 -117.82
CA ALA A 405 84.25 80.11 -117.45
C ALA A 405 84.70 80.01 -115.98
N ASP A 406 85.45 80.98 -115.46
CA ASP A 406 85.84 81.01 -114.05
C ASP A 406 84.64 81.27 -113.12
N GLU A 407 83.69 82.11 -113.51
CA GLU A 407 82.44 82.33 -112.74
C GLU A 407 81.55 81.07 -112.73
N VAL A 408 81.43 80.38 -113.87
CA VAL A 408 80.71 79.09 -113.96
C VAL A 408 81.40 78.03 -113.10
N ARG A 409 82.74 78.02 -113.07
CA ARG A 409 83.52 77.12 -112.23
C ARG A 409 83.31 77.40 -110.74
N ALA A 410 83.34 78.67 -110.33
CA ALA A 410 83.06 79.08 -108.96
C ALA A 410 81.63 78.71 -108.53
N LEU A 411 80.64 78.89 -109.42
CA LEU A 411 79.26 78.47 -109.19
C LEU A 411 79.14 76.95 -109.05
N ALA A 412 79.83 76.18 -109.90
CA ALA A 412 79.85 74.72 -109.82
C ALA A 412 80.47 74.22 -108.50
N GLN A 413 81.56 74.82 -108.04
CA GLN A 413 82.16 74.52 -106.74
C GLN A 413 81.23 74.86 -105.57
N ARG A 414 80.52 76.00 -105.63
CA ARG A 414 79.50 76.37 -104.65
C ARG A 414 78.33 75.39 -104.63
N SER A 415 77.85 74.96 -105.79
CA SER A 415 76.78 73.95 -105.91
C SER A 415 77.21 72.59 -105.34
N ALA A 416 78.45 72.15 -105.58
CA ALA A 416 78.98 70.93 -104.98
C ALA A 416 79.12 71.05 -103.44
N GLY A 417 79.55 72.21 -102.95
CA GLY A 417 79.58 72.50 -101.50
C GLY A 417 78.19 72.41 -100.86
N ALA A 418 77.21 73.09 -101.44
CA ALA A 418 75.82 73.05 -100.98
C ALA A 418 75.21 71.64 -101.07
N ALA A 419 75.50 70.89 -102.13
CA ALA A 419 75.06 69.51 -102.27
C ALA A 419 75.62 68.61 -101.14
N ARG A 420 76.88 68.78 -100.74
CA ARG A 420 77.48 68.04 -99.61
C ARG A 420 76.85 68.42 -98.27
N GLU A 421 76.61 69.71 -98.02
CA GLU A 421 75.92 70.17 -96.80
C GLU A 421 74.51 69.58 -96.70
N ILE A 422 73.75 69.58 -97.81
CA ILE A 422 72.42 68.95 -97.83
C ILE A 422 72.52 67.44 -97.60
N LYS A 423 73.51 66.77 -98.22
CA LYS A 423 73.73 65.32 -98.01
C LYS A 423 74.01 64.99 -96.54
N GLU A 424 74.80 65.80 -95.85
CA GLU A 424 75.10 65.64 -94.42
C GLU A 424 73.84 65.86 -93.56
N LEU A 425 73.04 66.90 -93.85
CA LEU A 425 71.78 67.16 -93.15
C LEU A 425 70.75 66.02 -93.35
N ILE A 426 70.65 65.49 -94.56
CA ILE A 426 69.78 64.35 -94.86
C ILE A 426 70.30 63.09 -94.18
N GLY A 427 71.62 62.84 -94.19
CA GLY A 427 72.23 61.73 -93.45
C GLY A 427 71.92 61.78 -91.95
N THR A 428 72.07 62.96 -91.33
CA THR A 428 71.69 63.19 -89.92
C THR A 428 70.19 62.95 -89.68
N SER A 429 69.34 63.32 -90.64
CA SER A 429 67.90 63.13 -90.55
C SER A 429 67.51 61.65 -90.64
N VAL A 430 68.18 60.86 -91.49
CA VAL A 430 68.01 59.40 -91.57
C VAL A 430 68.40 58.74 -90.25
N GLU A 431 69.54 59.09 -89.68
CA GLU A 431 70.00 58.52 -88.40
C GLU A 431 69.01 58.84 -87.24
N ARG A 432 68.43 60.04 -87.25
CA ARG A 432 67.38 60.42 -86.28
C ARG A 432 66.08 59.63 -86.50
N ALA A 433 65.67 59.43 -87.75
CA ALA A 433 64.50 58.63 -88.10
C ALA A 433 64.68 57.16 -87.71
N GLU A 434 65.87 56.58 -87.93
CA GLU A 434 66.20 55.20 -87.53
C GLU A 434 66.13 55.01 -86.01
N ARG A 435 66.67 55.96 -85.24
CA ARG A 435 66.53 55.95 -83.78
C ARG A 435 65.07 56.09 -83.34
N GLY A 436 64.31 56.97 -84.00
CA GLY A 436 62.87 57.12 -83.78
C GLY A 436 62.10 55.82 -84.04
N PHE A 437 62.38 55.16 -85.16
CA PHE A 437 61.79 53.87 -85.53
C PHE A 437 62.06 52.79 -84.48
N ALA A 438 63.31 52.68 -83.99
CA ALA A 438 63.66 51.72 -82.96
C ALA A 438 62.90 51.97 -81.64
N LEU A 439 62.83 53.22 -81.18
CA LEU A 439 62.11 53.60 -79.95
C LEU A 439 60.60 53.34 -80.06
N VAL A 440 60.00 53.68 -81.20
CA VAL A 440 58.56 53.50 -81.43
C VAL A 440 58.21 52.01 -81.59
N THR A 441 59.08 51.21 -82.22
CA THR A 441 58.90 49.75 -82.30
C THR A 441 58.96 49.11 -80.92
N GLN A 442 59.93 49.53 -80.09
CA GLN A 442 60.01 49.09 -78.70
C GLN A 442 58.76 49.49 -77.91
N ALA A 443 58.29 50.73 -78.04
CA ALA A 443 57.06 51.19 -77.41
C ALA A 443 55.83 50.37 -77.86
N GLY A 444 55.75 50.00 -79.14
CA GLY A 444 54.71 49.11 -79.66
C GLY A 444 54.74 47.72 -79.02
N GLY A 445 55.93 47.15 -78.82
CA GLY A 445 56.10 45.90 -78.08
C GLY A 445 55.60 46.00 -76.63
N THR A 446 55.96 47.06 -75.91
CA THR A 446 55.49 47.29 -74.54
C THR A 446 53.97 47.48 -74.44
N ILE A 447 53.35 48.13 -75.43
CA ILE A 447 51.88 48.24 -75.49
C ILE A 447 51.23 46.87 -75.70
N ALA A 448 51.79 46.02 -76.57
CA ALA A 448 51.28 44.67 -76.77
C ALA A 448 51.37 43.81 -75.49
N GLU A 449 52.48 43.90 -74.76
CA GLU A 449 52.61 43.26 -73.44
C GLU A 449 51.58 43.79 -72.43
N ALA A 450 51.32 45.10 -72.42
CA ALA A 450 50.32 45.69 -71.56
C ALA A 450 48.88 45.22 -71.87
N VAL A 451 48.52 45.09 -73.16
CA VAL A 451 47.23 44.52 -73.58
C VAL A 451 47.10 43.08 -73.05
N GLN A 452 48.15 42.27 -73.21
CA GLN A 452 48.16 40.89 -72.72
C GLN A 452 47.99 40.83 -71.19
N ALA A 453 48.69 41.66 -70.43
CA ALA A 453 48.56 41.74 -68.98
C ALA A 453 47.14 42.16 -68.55
N VAL A 454 46.50 43.08 -69.27
CA VAL A 454 45.11 43.49 -69.00
C VAL A 454 44.12 42.34 -69.28
N HIS A 455 44.37 41.51 -70.30
CA HIS A 455 43.56 40.31 -70.54
C HIS A 455 43.68 39.29 -69.39
N GLU A 456 44.88 39.08 -68.85
CA GLU A 456 45.09 38.20 -67.69
C GLU A 456 44.34 38.73 -66.45
N VAL A 457 44.43 40.03 -66.16
CA VAL A 457 43.67 40.66 -65.08
C VAL A 457 42.17 40.45 -65.26
N ARG A 458 41.65 40.61 -66.49
CA ARG A 458 40.22 40.39 -66.78
C ARG A 458 39.81 38.94 -66.50
N SER A 459 40.66 37.96 -66.80
CA SER A 459 40.40 36.54 -66.51
C SER A 459 40.27 36.29 -65.00
N VAL A 460 41.22 36.80 -64.21
CA VAL A 460 41.20 36.68 -62.74
C VAL A 460 39.94 37.32 -62.15
N VAL A 461 39.57 38.51 -62.64
CA VAL A 461 38.37 39.22 -62.20
C VAL A 461 37.08 38.44 -62.52
N ALA A 462 37.01 37.76 -63.67
CA ALA A 462 35.89 36.91 -64.02
C ALA A 462 35.77 35.69 -63.10
N GLU A 463 36.89 35.10 -62.71
CA GLU A 463 36.95 34.02 -61.71
C GLU A 463 36.44 34.49 -60.34
N ILE A 464 36.91 35.66 -59.86
CA ILE A 464 36.43 36.26 -58.59
C ILE A 464 34.92 36.46 -58.62
N SER A 465 34.36 36.97 -59.72
CA SER A 465 32.91 37.16 -59.85
C SER A 465 32.14 35.83 -59.79
N THR A 466 32.71 34.76 -60.34
CA THR A 466 32.10 33.43 -60.32
C THR A 466 32.13 32.84 -58.91
N THR A 467 33.31 32.87 -58.26
CA THR A 467 33.49 32.41 -56.88
C THR A 467 32.61 33.20 -55.89
N ALA A 468 32.46 34.52 -56.07
CA ALA A 468 31.58 35.33 -55.23
C ALA A 468 30.10 34.90 -55.38
N GLY A 469 29.68 34.51 -56.58
CA GLY A 469 28.34 33.94 -56.82
C GLY A 469 28.13 32.60 -56.09
N GLU A 470 29.11 31.71 -56.16
CA GLU A 470 29.09 30.43 -55.44
C GLU A 470 29.08 30.62 -53.92
N GLN A 471 29.91 31.53 -53.40
CA GLN A 471 29.92 31.89 -51.98
C GLN A 471 28.59 32.47 -51.52
N SER A 472 27.94 33.32 -52.32
CA SER A 472 26.61 33.86 -51.99
C SER A 472 25.57 32.74 -51.87
N ASN A 473 25.61 31.75 -52.77
CA ASN A 473 24.71 30.59 -52.70
C ASN A 473 25.01 29.73 -51.46
N GLY A 474 26.29 29.50 -51.16
CA GLY A 474 26.71 28.77 -49.96
C GLY A 474 26.25 29.47 -48.67
N ILE A 475 26.41 30.78 -48.58
CA ILE A 475 25.94 31.57 -47.43
C ILE A 475 24.42 31.48 -47.29
N SER A 476 23.66 31.49 -48.39
CA SER A 476 22.20 31.31 -48.34
C SER A 476 21.80 29.96 -47.71
N GLN A 477 22.51 28.88 -48.03
CA GLN A 477 22.26 27.57 -47.43
C GLN A 477 22.63 27.53 -45.94
N VAL A 478 23.75 28.16 -45.55
CA VAL A 478 24.12 28.28 -44.13
C VAL A 478 23.06 29.10 -43.38
N ASN A 479 22.53 30.16 -43.98
CA ASN A 479 21.47 30.97 -43.39
C ASN A 479 20.19 30.15 -43.15
N GLU A 480 19.77 29.32 -44.12
CA GLU A 480 18.65 28.39 -43.94
C GLU A 480 18.89 27.40 -42.78
N ALA A 481 20.11 26.87 -42.66
CA ALA A 481 20.47 25.98 -41.56
C ALA A 481 20.40 26.70 -40.20
N ILE A 482 20.84 27.96 -40.12
CA ILE A 482 20.73 28.76 -38.89
C ILE A 482 19.27 28.98 -38.50
N VAL A 483 18.38 29.29 -39.45
CA VAL A 483 16.94 29.45 -39.18
C VAL A 483 16.32 28.15 -38.63
N GLN A 484 16.72 27.00 -39.16
CA GLN A 484 16.28 25.70 -38.62
C GLN A 484 16.84 25.45 -37.21
N MET A 485 18.10 25.78 -36.96
CA MET A 485 18.71 25.66 -35.63
C MET A 485 18.04 26.60 -34.61
N ASP A 486 17.66 27.81 -35.01
CA ASP A 486 16.91 28.75 -34.16
C ASP A 486 15.53 28.18 -33.79
N THR A 487 14.80 27.66 -34.78
CA THR A 487 13.51 26.99 -34.55
C THR A 487 13.64 25.82 -33.57
N ALA A 488 14.67 24.99 -33.72
CA ALA A 488 14.95 23.89 -32.80
C ALA A 488 15.34 24.38 -31.40
N THR A 489 16.07 25.50 -31.31
CA THR A 489 16.47 26.13 -30.04
C THR A 489 15.25 26.66 -29.29
N GLN A 490 14.32 27.33 -29.98
CA GLN A 490 13.05 27.78 -29.39
C GLN A 490 12.17 26.60 -28.95
N HIS A 491 12.11 25.53 -29.75
CA HIS A 491 11.40 24.31 -29.37
C HIS A 491 12.01 23.63 -28.13
N ASN A 492 13.34 23.61 -28.03
CA ASN A 492 14.04 23.11 -26.84
C ASN A 492 13.71 23.94 -25.60
N ALA A 493 13.64 25.28 -25.72
CA ALA A 493 13.23 26.15 -24.61
C ALA A 493 11.81 25.81 -24.12
N ALA A 494 10.86 25.62 -25.05
CA ALA A 494 9.50 25.21 -24.71
C ALA A 494 9.44 23.82 -24.05
N LEU A 495 10.22 22.85 -24.56
CA LEU A 495 10.33 21.52 -23.97
C LEU A 495 10.93 21.56 -22.56
N VAL A 496 11.93 22.42 -22.33
CA VAL A 496 12.51 22.64 -21.00
C VAL A 496 11.44 23.17 -20.05
N GLU A 497 10.66 24.18 -20.41
CA GLU A 497 9.57 24.67 -19.54
C GLU A 497 8.55 23.56 -19.23
N GLN A 498 8.13 22.81 -20.26
CA GLN A 498 7.19 21.70 -20.09
C GLN A 498 7.74 20.58 -19.19
N ALA A 499 9.00 20.20 -19.37
CA ALA A 499 9.66 19.19 -18.56
C ALA A 499 9.85 19.67 -17.10
N ALA A 500 10.11 20.96 -16.88
CA ALA A 500 10.22 21.53 -15.54
C ALA A 500 8.87 21.48 -14.82
N ALA A 501 7.78 21.83 -15.51
CA ALA A 501 6.43 21.73 -14.99
C ALA A 501 6.02 20.28 -14.69
N ALA A 502 6.34 19.34 -15.60
CA ALA A 502 6.08 17.92 -15.42
C ALA A 502 6.84 17.35 -14.22
N ALA A 503 8.13 17.70 -14.08
CA ALA A 503 8.93 17.33 -12.92
C ALA A 503 8.33 17.91 -11.63
N ALA A 504 7.97 19.20 -11.60
CA ALA A 504 7.33 19.78 -10.42
C ALA A 504 6.04 19.04 -10.01
N SER A 505 5.21 18.65 -10.99
CA SER A 505 3.98 17.87 -10.76
C SER A 505 4.27 16.47 -10.22
N LEU A 506 5.25 15.75 -10.78
CA LEU A 506 5.66 14.43 -10.30
C LEU A 506 6.19 14.47 -8.86
N ARG A 507 6.97 15.50 -8.51
CA ARG A 507 7.44 15.71 -7.13
C ARG A 507 6.27 15.92 -6.18
N GLN A 508 5.30 16.75 -6.56
CA GLN A 508 4.10 16.98 -5.75
C GLN A 508 3.27 15.70 -5.58
N GLN A 509 3.17 14.86 -6.61
CA GLN A 509 2.49 13.56 -6.54
C GLN A 509 3.23 12.59 -5.61
N ALA A 510 4.56 12.50 -5.71
CA ALA A 510 5.39 11.70 -4.81
C ALA A 510 5.21 12.13 -3.35
N ASP A 511 5.30 13.43 -3.07
CA ASP A 511 5.05 13.97 -1.72
C ASP A 511 3.64 13.65 -1.22
N SER A 512 2.65 13.68 -2.12
CA SER A 512 1.26 13.36 -1.77
C SER A 512 1.08 11.87 -1.47
N LEU A 513 1.77 10.97 -2.19
CA LEU A 513 1.80 9.54 -1.88
C LEU A 513 2.45 9.28 -0.52
N VAL A 514 3.59 9.91 -0.23
CA VAL A 514 4.25 9.82 1.09
C VAL A 514 3.30 10.30 2.19
N ARG A 515 2.64 11.45 2.02
CA ARG A 515 1.66 11.97 2.98
C ARG A 515 0.45 11.04 3.15
N ALA A 516 -0.05 10.46 2.06
CA ALA A 516 -1.20 9.56 2.10
C ALA A 516 -0.90 8.29 2.92
N VAL A 517 0.32 7.78 2.85
CA VAL A 517 0.74 6.61 3.65
C VAL A 517 1.38 6.96 4.99
N ALA A 518 1.65 8.24 5.27
CA ALA A 518 2.29 8.70 6.52
C ALA A 518 1.45 8.44 7.78
N PHE A 519 0.14 8.23 7.63
CA PHE A 519 -0.70 7.74 8.71
C PHE A 519 -0.23 6.38 9.23
N PHE A 520 0.25 5.51 8.32
CA PHE A 520 0.74 4.18 8.65
C PHE A 520 2.21 4.22 9.08
N LYS A 521 2.45 3.99 10.37
CA LYS A 521 3.74 3.83 11.02
C LYS A 521 4.15 2.36 10.97
N LEU A 522 5.26 2.08 10.30
CA LEU A 522 5.85 0.73 10.23
C LEU A 522 6.69 0.48 11.49
N GLY A 523 6.36 -0.58 12.23
CA GLY A 523 7.12 -1.04 13.39
C GLY A 523 8.49 -1.56 12.96
N GLY A 524 9.52 -0.73 13.10
CA GLY A 524 10.89 -1.05 12.66
C GLY A 524 11.76 0.14 12.28
N VAL A 525 11.30 1.39 12.43
CA VAL A 525 12.12 2.62 12.36
C VAL A 525 11.77 3.54 13.50
#